data_AF-A0A7W7H6B2-F1
#
_entry.id   AF-A0A7W7H6B2-F1
#
_cell.length_a   1.000
_cell.length_b   1.000
_cell.length_c   1.000
_cell.angle_alpha   90.00
_cell.angle_beta   90.00
_cell.angle_gamma   90.00
#
_symmetry.space_group_name_H-M   'P 1'
#
loop_
_entity.id
_entity.type
_entity.pdbx_description
1 polymer ?
#
loop_
_entity_poly.entity_id
_entity_poly.type
_entity_poly.pdbx_seq_one_letter_code
_entity_poly.pdbx_strand_id
1 'polypeptide(L)'
;MTGDPPARPAPPSPPGRPHPARLRLILAAAGAALMFLAALFPTWIEGVTSLDPDGGSGAVEWLLPLPFAAAALLLGALAHHSH
;
A
#
# COMPACT_ATOMS: atom_id res chain seq x y z
N MET A 1 35.44 -33.01 -43.01
CA MET A 1 35.62 -32.55 -41.62
C MET A 1 35.01 -31.17 -41.52
N THR A 2 33.71 -31.09 -41.29
CA THR A 2 32.99 -29.83 -41.15
C THR A 2 32.86 -29.60 -39.64
N GLY A 3 33.73 -28.75 -39.09
CA GLY A 3 33.72 -28.44 -37.66
C GLY A 3 32.52 -27.54 -37.36
N ASP A 4 31.70 -27.95 -36.39
CA ASP A 4 30.61 -27.11 -35.89
C ASP A 4 31.19 -25.81 -35.31
N PRO A 5 30.64 -24.63 -35.65
CA PRO A 5 31.13 -23.38 -35.09
C PRO A 5 30.89 -23.37 -33.56
N PRO A 6 31.82 -22.79 -32.78
CA PRO A 6 31.69 -22.77 -31.33
C PRO A 6 30.40 -22.06 -30.91
N ALA A 7 29.63 -22.72 -30.05
CA ALA A 7 28.38 -22.19 -29.52
C ALA A 7 28.64 -20.82 -28.87
N ARG A 8 27.86 -19.82 -29.27
CA ARG A 8 27.94 -18.47 -28.70
C ARG A 8 27.59 -18.53 -27.21
N PRO A 9 28.35 -17.85 -26.33
CA PRO A 9 28.02 -17.78 -24.91
C PRO A 9 26.65 -17.10 -24.75
N ALA A 10 25.84 -17.66 -23.85
CA ALA A 10 24.52 -17.13 -23.53
C ALA A 10 24.64 -15.68 -23.03
N PRO A 11 23.71 -14.78 -23.41
CA PRO A 11 23.72 -13.41 -22.90
C PRO A 11 23.58 -13.41 -21.37
N PRO A 12 24.20 -12.45 -20.67
CA PRO A 12 24.05 -12.33 -19.23
C PRO A 12 22.58 -12.14 -18.87
N SER A 13 22.12 -12.81 -17.81
CA SER A 13 20.77 -12.62 -17.29
C SER A 13 20.57 -11.14 -16.91
N PRO A 14 19.40 -10.54 -17.22
CA PRO A 14 19.15 -9.15 -16.89
C PRO A 14 19.22 -8.95 -15.37
N PRO A 15 19.69 -7.78 -14.90
CA PRO A 15 19.71 -7.47 -13.47
C PRO A 15 18.29 -7.56 -12.90
N GLY A 16 18.16 -8.20 -11.73
CA GLY A 16 16.90 -8.28 -11.00
C GLY A 16 16.38 -6.87 -10.71
N ARG A 17 15.11 -6.59 -11.04
CA ARG A 17 14.50 -5.29 -10.74
C ARG A 17 14.52 -5.09 -9.22
N PRO A 18 15.00 -3.95 -8.70
CA PRO A 18 14.89 -3.68 -7.28
C PRO A 18 13.41 -3.68 -6.89
N HIS A 19 13.03 -4.59 -5.98
CA HIS A 19 11.65 -4.67 -5.50
C HIS A 19 11.30 -3.39 -4.71
N PRO A 20 10.13 -2.77 -4.94
CA PRO A 20 9.68 -1.54 -4.27
C PRO A 20 9.27 -1.76 -2.80
N ALA A 21 9.94 -2.67 -2.09
CA ALA A 21 9.58 -3.13 -0.75
C ALA A 21 9.62 -2.01 0.30
N ARG A 22 10.57 -1.06 0.19
CA ARG A 22 10.63 0.10 1.09
C ARG A 22 9.43 1.02 0.95
N LEU A 23 9.02 1.34 -0.28
CA LEU A 23 7.85 2.19 -0.52
C LEU A 23 6.58 1.53 0.00
N ARG A 24 6.43 0.22 -0.24
CA ARG A 24 5.31 -0.58 0.30
C ARG A 24 5.26 -0.53 1.83
N LEU A 25 6.41 -0.70 2.50
CA LEU A 25 6.49 -0.64 3.95
C LEU A 25 6.13 0.75 4.50
N ILE A 26 6.63 1.82 3.86
CA ILE A 26 6.33 3.20 4.25
C ILE A 26 4.83 3.47 4.11
N LEU A 27 4.23 3.11 2.97
CA LEU A 27 2.79 3.32 2.74
C LEU A 27 1.93 2.51 3.72
N ALA A 28 2.31 1.26 4.00
CA ALA A 28 1.60 0.42 4.97
C ALA A 28 1.69 1.01 6.39
N ALA A 29 2.88 1.44 6.82
CA ALA A 29 3.09 2.05 8.13
C ALA A 29 2.35 3.38 8.27
N ALA A 30 2.40 4.24 7.24
CA ALA A 30 1.67 5.50 7.22
C ALA A 30 0.15 5.29 7.27
N GLY A 31 -0.38 4.32 6.51
CA GLY A 31 -1.79 3.96 6.53
C GLY A 31 -2.24 3.44 7.90
N ALA A 32 -1.45 2.56 8.52
CA ALA A 32 -1.74 2.05 9.86
C ALA A 32 -1.72 3.17 10.92
N ALA A 33 -0.75 4.08 10.85
CA ALA A 33 -0.67 5.22 11.76
C ALA A 33 -1.86 6.18 11.61
N LEU A 34 -2.25 6.50 10.36
CA LEU A 34 -3.42 7.34 10.10
C LEU A 34 -4.71 6.69 10.61
N MET A 35 -4.87 5.38 10.42
CA MET A 35 -6.03 4.64 10.93
C MET A 35 -6.09 4.63 12.45
N PHE A 36 -4.94 4.45 13.12
CA PHE A 36 -4.86 4.54 14.57
C PHE A 36 -5.18 5.95 15.09
N LEU A 37 -4.67 6.98 14.42
CA LEU A 37 -4.95 8.37 14.79
C LEU A 37 -6.43 8.72 14.61
N ALA A 38 -7.06 8.28 13.51
CA ALA A 38 -8.49 8.44 13.27
C ALA A 38 -9.33 7.75 14.36
N ALA A 39 -8.90 6.61 14.87
CA ALA A 39 -9.59 5.90 15.96
C ALA A 39 -9.44 6.59 17.34
N LEU A 40 -8.32 7.30 17.59
CA LEU A 40 -8.10 8.03 18.84
C LEU A 40 -8.85 9.36 18.92
N PHE A 41 -9.13 9.97 17.76
CA PHE A 41 -9.79 11.27 17.67
C PHE A 41 -11.07 11.14 16.85
N PRO A 42 -12.14 10.54 17.39
CA PRO A 42 -13.36 10.23 16.63
C PRO A 42 -14.15 11.47 16.17
N THR A 43 -13.71 12.69 16.47
CA THR A 43 -14.27 13.95 15.96
C THR A 43 -13.22 14.79 15.23
N TRP A 44 -12.19 14.15 14.67
CA TRP A 44 -11.09 14.86 14.02
C TRP A 44 -11.55 15.67 12.80
N ILE A 45 -12.65 15.29 12.15
CA ILE A 45 -13.19 16.06 11.01
C ILE A 45 -13.70 17.41 11.51
N GLU A 46 -14.47 17.42 12.60
CA GLU A 46 -14.91 18.66 13.26
C GLU A 46 -13.71 19.52 13.68
N GLY A 47 -12.70 18.89 14.28
CA GLY A 47 -11.51 19.57 14.76
C GLY A 47 -10.67 20.24 13.66
N VAL A 48 -10.67 19.71 12.44
CA VAL A 48 -9.84 20.23 11.32
C VAL A 48 -10.66 21.07 10.33
N THR A 49 -11.96 20.79 10.18
CA THR A 49 -12.77 21.39 9.11
C THR A 49 -13.88 22.31 9.62
N SER A 50 -14.14 22.35 10.93
CA SER A 50 -15.29 23.05 11.54
C SER A 50 -16.66 22.61 10.97
N LEU A 51 -16.70 21.50 10.23
CA LEU A 51 -17.92 20.87 9.74
C LEU A 51 -18.39 19.88 10.80
N ASP A 52 -19.70 19.86 11.04
CA ASP A 52 -20.34 18.95 11.98
C ASP A 52 -21.26 17.99 11.23
N PRO A 53 -20.71 16.94 10.58
CA PRO A 53 -21.48 16.05 9.71
C PRO A 53 -22.45 15.14 10.47
N ASP A 54 -22.22 14.92 11.77
CA ASP A 54 -23.02 13.98 12.57
C ASP A 54 -23.41 14.49 13.97
N GLY A 55 -23.18 15.76 14.28
CA GLY A 55 -23.60 16.39 15.53
C GLY A 55 -22.65 16.15 16.71
N GLY A 56 -21.35 15.94 16.49
CA GLY A 56 -20.40 15.60 17.55
C GLY A 56 -20.43 14.13 17.96
N SER A 57 -21.12 13.27 17.21
CA SER A 57 -21.28 11.85 17.55
C SER A 57 -20.07 11.00 17.16
N GLY A 58 -19.31 11.45 16.16
CA GLY A 58 -18.14 10.77 15.61
C GLY A 58 -18.46 9.53 14.76
N ALA A 59 -19.74 9.26 14.47
CA ALA A 59 -20.20 8.10 13.72
C ALA A 59 -19.69 8.10 12.27
N VAL A 60 -19.55 9.26 11.64
CA VAL A 60 -19.04 9.40 10.27
C VAL A 60 -17.53 9.16 10.23
N GLU A 61 -16.79 9.62 11.25
CA GLU A 61 -15.36 9.38 11.39
C GLU A 61 -15.01 7.90 11.49
N TRP A 62 -15.88 7.05 12.04
CA TRP A 62 -15.65 5.59 12.08
C TRP A 62 -15.87 4.90 10.73
N LEU A 63 -16.66 5.49 9.84
CA LEU A 63 -16.89 4.96 8.50
C LEU A 63 -15.74 5.28 7.56
N LEU A 64 -15.04 6.40 7.78
CA LEU A 64 -13.98 6.86 6.88
C LEU A 64 -12.78 5.90 6.76
N PRO A 65 -12.31 5.22 7.81
CA PRO A 65 -11.22 4.25 7.73
C PRO A 65 -11.54 2.99 6.92
N LEU A 66 -12.81 2.58 6.84
CA LEU A 66 -13.23 1.33 6.17
C LEU A 66 -12.76 1.22 4.71
N PRO A 67 -12.96 2.21 3.81
CA PRO A 67 -12.48 2.13 2.43
C PRO A 67 -10.95 2.07 2.34
N PHE A 68 -10.22 2.76 3.23
CA PHE A 68 -8.75 2.70 3.25
C PHE A 68 -8.24 1.33 3.71
N ALA A 69 -8.86 0.75 4.74
CA ALA A 69 -8.56 -0.60 5.20
C ALA A 69 -8.84 -1.64 4.09
N ALA A 70 -9.99 -1.52 3.40
CA ALA A 70 -10.33 -2.37 2.28
C ALA A 70 -9.31 -2.25 1.12
N ALA A 71 -8.92 -1.03 0.75
CA ALA A 71 -7.91 -0.78 -0.29
C ALA A 71 -6.54 -1.37 0.10
N ALA A 72 -6.12 -1.22 1.36
CA ALA A 72 -4.87 -1.77 1.87
C ALA A 72 -4.85 -3.31 1.78
N LEU A 73 -5.93 -3.98 2.17
CA LEU A 73 -6.08 -5.42 2.05
C LEU A 73 -6.04 -5.87 0.58
N LEU A 74 -6.76 -5.16 -0.31
CA LEU A 74 -6.78 -5.48 -1.74
C LEU A 74 -5.39 -5.39 -2.36
N LEU A 75 -4.69 -4.27 -2.11
CA LEU A 75 -3.34 -4.03 -2.63
C LEU A 75 -2.33 -5.03 -2.06
N GLY A 76 -2.46 -5.39 -0.78
CA GLY A 76 -1.66 -6.44 -0.15
C GLY A 76 -1.88 -7.80 -0.81
N ALA A 77 -3.13 -8.18 -1.07
CA ALA A 77 -3.47 -9.44 -1.74
C ALA A 77 -2.96 -9.48 -3.19
N LEU A 78 -3.15 -8.41 -3.96
CA LEU A 78 -2.62 -8.26 -5.32
C LEU A 78 -1.09 -8.35 -5.36
N ALA A 79 -0.42 -7.74 -4.38
CA ALA A 79 1.03 -7.81 -4.26
C ALA A 79 1.53 -9.21 -3.88
N HIS A 80 0.76 -9.98 -3.11
CA HIS A 80 1.11 -11.35 -2.75
C HIS A 80 0.89 -12.33 -3.92
N HIS A 81 -0.13 -12.11 -4.74
CA HIS A 81 -0.41 -12.90 -5.95
C HIS A 81 0.67 -12.77 -7.04
N SER A 82 1.37 -11.64 -7.09
CA SER A 82 2.36 -11.33 -8.15
C SER A 82 3.80 -11.79 -7.82
N HIS A 83 3.96 -12.60 -6.77
CA HIS A 83 5.20 -13.29 -6.39
C HIS A 83 5.06 -14.80 -6.63
#